data_AF-A0A8S0ZJA1-F1
#
_entry.id   AF-A0A8S0ZJA1-F1
#
_cell.length_a   1.000
_cell.length_b   1.000
_cell.length_c   1.000
_cell.angle_alpha   90.00
_cell.angle_beta   90.00
_cell.angle_gamma   90.00
#
_symmetry.space_group_name_H-M   'P 1'
#
loop_
_entity.id
_entity.type
_entity.pdbx_description
1 polymer ?
#
loop_
_entity_poly.entity_id
_entity_poly.type
_entity_poly.pdbx_seq_one_letter_code
_entity_poly.pdbx_strand_id
1 'polypeptide(L)'
;MGCMAQRSPYAGKRPIGYPVIEISTANSLGDRFGDDAVSTTTVKLPVEALGDAELVRRMSKLPIDQQPFWLINWRALEAQRQNPQSFPLKPNTFIDGMMFQR
;
A
#
# COMPACT_ATOMS: atom_id res chain seq x y z
N MET A 1 -3.41 2.65 -50.71
CA MET A 1 -1.99 2.47 -50.32
C MET A 1 -1.87 2.80 -48.84
N GLY A 2 -1.87 1.79 -47.98
CA GLY A 2 -1.73 1.98 -46.53
C GLY A 2 -0.26 2.15 -46.16
N CYS A 3 0.06 3.22 -45.45
CA CYS A 3 1.36 3.39 -44.82
C CYS A 3 1.50 2.36 -43.69
N MET A 4 2.29 1.31 -43.92
CA MET A 4 2.71 0.42 -42.86
C MET A 4 3.82 1.14 -42.07
N ALA A 5 3.45 1.83 -41.00
CA ALA A 5 4.44 2.37 -40.07
C ALA A 5 5.17 1.18 -39.41
N GLN A 6 6.47 1.05 -39.69
CA GLN A 6 7.30 0.00 -39.11
C GLN A 6 7.50 0.29 -37.62
N ARG A 7 7.02 -0.63 -36.78
CA ARG A 7 7.18 -0.54 -35.32
C ARG A 7 8.66 -0.68 -34.97
N SER A 8 9.17 0.18 -34.09
CA SER A 8 10.56 0.13 -33.64
C SER A 8 10.92 -1.27 -33.10
N PRO A 9 12.10 -1.82 -33.43
CA PRO A 9 12.49 -3.17 -33.02
C PRO A 9 12.59 -3.31 -31.50
N TYR A 10 12.84 -2.21 -30.78
CA TYR A 10 12.93 -2.19 -29.32
C TYR A 10 11.59 -2.26 -28.59
N ALA A 11 10.47 -2.00 -29.26
CA ALA A 11 9.19 -1.90 -28.56
C ALA A 11 8.58 -3.28 -28.23
N GLY A 12 9.27 -4.40 -28.46
CA GLY A 12 8.79 -5.76 -28.17
C GLY A 12 7.67 -6.23 -29.11
N LYS A 13 7.10 -7.43 -28.97
CA LYS A 13 6.00 -7.90 -29.87
C LYS A 13 4.59 -7.65 -29.30
N ARG A 14 4.51 -7.01 -28.13
CA ARG A 14 3.26 -6.88 -27.37
C ARG A 14 2.43 -5.68 -27.85
N PRO A 15 1.09 -5.77 -27.79
CA PRO A 15 0.20 -4.65 -28.10
C PRO A 15 0.51 -3.45 -27.20
N ILE A 16 0.51 -2.25 -27.78
CA ILE A 16 0.73 -0.99 -27.07
C ILE A 16 -0.61 -0.58 -26.45
N GLY A 17 -0.68 -0.36 -25.14
CA GLY A 17 -1.85 0.28 -24.51
C GLY A 17 -2.31 -0.30 -23.18
N TYR A 18 -1.87 -1.51 -22.81
CA TYR A 18 -2.20 -2.08 -21.49
C TYR A 18 -0.99 -2.77 -20.87
N PRO A 19 -0.68 -2.50 -19.58
CA PRO A 19 0.30 -3.29 -18.86
C PRO A 19 -0.22 -4.72 -18.73
N VAL A 20 0.69 -5.69 -18.84
CA VAL A 20 0.33 -7.07 -18.54
C VAL A 20 0.19 -7.18 -17.03
N ILE A 21 -1.00 -7.58 -16.60
CA ILE A 21 -1.27 -7.97 -15.22
C ILE A 21 -0.63 -9.34 -15.06
N GLU A 22 0.62 -9.37 -14.59
CA GLU A 22 1.21 -10.64 -14.17
C GLU A 22 0.49 -11.06 -12.89
N ILE A 23 -0.31 -12.12 -12.98
CA ILE A 23 -0.80 -12.80 -11.78
C ILE A 23 0.43 -13.49 -11.20
N SER A 24 1.10 -12.80 -10.26
CA SER A 24 2.22 -13.36 -9.52
C SER A 24 1.73 -14.56 -8.71
N THR A 25 1.72 -15.75 -9.30
CA THR A 25 1.67 -16.98 -8.50
C THR A 25 2.97 -17.02 -7.69
N ALA A 26 2.82 -16.74 -6.40
CA ALA A 26 3.88 -16.57 -5.40
C ALA A 26 4.77 -15.33 -5.60
N ASN A 27 4.36 -14.21 -5.01
CA ASN A 27 5.30 -13.20 -4.53
C ASN A 27 6.27 -13.87 -3.53
N SER A 28 7.40 -14.43 -3.98
CA SER A 28 8.51 -14.78 -3.07
C SER A 28 9.31 -13.56 -2.59
N LEU A 29 8.74 -12.37 -2.77
CA LEU A 29 9.13 -11.11 -2.12
C LEU A 29 8.26 -10.83 -0.88
N GLY A 30 7.25 -11.66 -0.61
CA GLY A 30 6.67 -11.77 0.74
C GLY A 30 7.72 -12.29 1.70
N ASP A 31 7.61 -11.91 2.97
CA ASP A 31 8.40 -12.48 4.08
C ASP A 31 9.78 -11.87 4.35
N ARG A 32 10.02 -10.62 3.94
CA ARG A 32 11.05 -9.79 4.63
C ARG A 32 10.48 -8.90 5.73
N PHE A 33 9.18 -8.68 5.71
CA PHE A 33 8.46 -7.88 6.69
C PHE A 33 7.32 -8.67 7.32
N GLY A 34 7.62 -9.87 7.84
CA GLY A 34 6.77 -10.59 8.81
C GLY A 34 5.25 -10.51 8.60
N ASP A 35 4.80 -10.64 7.35
CA ASP A 35 3.38 -10.65 6.99
C ASP A 35 2.96 -12.09 6.69
N ASP A 36 3.32 -12.99 7.60
CA ASP A 36 2.65 -14.27 7.69
C ASP A 36 1.52 -14.09 8.70
N ALA A 37 0.31 -14.23 8.18
CA ALA A 37 -0.95 -14.06 8.87
C ALA A 37 -1.15 -15.09 9.99
N VAL A 38 -0.40 -14.94 11.08
CA VAL A 38 -0.69 -15.51 12.40
C VAL A 38 -0.95 -14.36 13.36
N SER A 39 -2.20 -13.91 13.35
CA SER A 39 -2.77 -13.28 14.53
C SER A 39 -2.60 -14.25 15.70
N THR A 40 -1.99 -13.82 16.82
CA THR A 40 -2.65 -13.87 18.16
C THR A 40 -1.81 -13.25 19.32
N THR A 41 -0.48 -13.04 19.28
CA THR A 41 0.21 -12.66 20.55
C THR A 41 1.26 -11.54 20.50
N THR A 42 1.66 -11.04 19.35
CA THR A 42 2.61 -9.90 19.30
C THR A 42 1.82 -8.61 19.38
N VAL A 43 1.77 -8.00 20.57
CA VAL A 43 1.31 -6.61 20.73
C VAL A 43 2.00 -5.79 19.64
N LYS A 44 1.23 -5.15 18.76
CA LYS A 44 1.81 -4.25 17.75
C LYS A 44 2.52 -3.15 18.51
N LEU A 45 3.85 -3.26 18.58
CA LEU A 45 4.70 -2.32 19.27
C LEU A 45 5.24 -1.31 18.25
N PRO A 46 5.49 -0.07 18.67
CA PRO A 46 6.28 0.88 17.90
C PRO A 46 7.62 0.24 17.49
N VAL A 47 7.97 0.33 16.21
CA VAL A 47 9.24 -0.20 15.67
C VAL A 47 10.45 0.41 16.39
N GLU A 48 10.33 1.70 16.74
CA GLU A 48 11.33 2.47 17.50
C GLU A 48 11.52 2.01 18.94
N ALA A 49 10.58 1.24 19.50
CA ALA A 49 10.72 0.66 20.84
C ALA A 49 11.60 -0.59 20.86
N LEU A 50 12.14 -1.04 19.71
CA LEU A 50 12.95 -2.26 19.59
C LEU A 50 12.29 -3.52 20.20
N GLY A 51 10.95 -3.55 20.28
CA GLY A 51 10.19 -4.62 20.93
C GLY A 51 10.06 -4.50 22.45
N ASP A 52 10.54 -3.43 23.08
CA ASP A 52 10.39 -3.18 24.53
C ASP A 52 8.99 -2.65 24.87
N ALA A 53 8.14 -3.55 25.35
CA ALA A 53 6.79 -3.22 25.79
C ALA A 53 6.72 -2.41 27.09
N GLU A 54 7.70 -2.58 28.00
CA GLU A 54 7.70 -1.85 29.27
C GLU A 54 8.11 -0.40 29.08
N LEU A 55 8.98 -0.11 28.11
CA LEU A 55 9.29 1.26 27.71
C LEU A 55 8.04 2.00 27.24
N VAL A 56 7.28 1.40 26.32
CA VAL A 56 6.04 1.97 25.79
C VAL A 56 5.02 2.18 26.92
N ARG A 57 4.86 1.19 27.81
CA ARG A 57 3.95 1.27 28.97
C ARG A 57 4.35 2.35 29.96
N ARG A 58 5.64 2.63 30.12
CA ARG A 58 6.14 3.70 30.98
C ARG A 58 5.90 5.06 30.34
N MET A 59 6.22 5.20 29.06
CA MET A 59 6.03 6.44 28.31
C MET A 59 4.54 6.81 28.17
N SER A 60 3.66 5.83 28.00
CA SER A 60 2.21 6.08 27.91
C SER A 60 1.58 6.63 29.19
N LYS A 61 2.25 6.48 30.34
CA LYS A 61 1.80 7.07 31.62
C LYS A 61 2.17 8.54 31.77
N LEU A 62 3.11 9.04 30.97
CA LEU A 62 3.50 10.44 30.99
C LEU A 62 2.42 11.31 30.33
N PRO A 63 2.28 12.59 30.72
CA PRO A 63 1.43 13.54 30.01
C PRO A 63 1.90 13.70 28.55
N ILE A 64 0.96 14.05 27.65
CA ILE A 64 1.20 14.05 26.20
C ILE A 64 2.41 14.89 25.79
N ASP A 65 2.64 16.03 26.46
CA ASP A 65 3.74 16.95 26.17
C ASP A 65 5.12 16.38 26.52
N GLN A 66 5.17 15.34 27.35
CA GLN A 66 6.40 14.65 27.77
C GLN A 66 6.59 13.33 27.02
N GLN A 67 5.65 12.92 26.18
CA GLN A 67 5.79 11.73 25.36
C GLN A 67 6.69 12.02 24.15
N PRO A 68 7.50 11.05 23.72
CA PRO A 68 8.32 11.25 22.54
C PRO A 68 7.44 11.28 21.29
N PHE A 69 7.81 12.13 20.32
CA PHE A 69 7.04 12.34 19.09
C PHE A 69 6.79 11.04 18.32
N TRP A 70 7.74 10.08 18.36
CA TRP A 70 7.60 8.80 17.67
C TRP A 70 6.42 7.99 18.22
N LEU A 71 6.15 8.05 19.53
CA LEU A 71 5.05 7.32 20.17
C LEU A 71 3.70 7.93 19.78
N ILE A 72 3.66 9.26 19.70
CA ILE A 72 2.49 10.03 19.27
C ILE A 72 2.17 9.72 17.80
N ASN A 73 3.17 9.82 16.93
CA ASN A 73 3.03 9.53 15.50
C ASN A 73 2.63 8.07 15.25
N TRP A 74 3.24 7.13 16.00
CA TRP A 74 2.88 5.73 15.91
C TRP A 74 1.41 5.50 16.26
N ARG A 75 0.90 6.11 17.35
CA ARG A 75 -0.51 6.00 17.73
C ARG A 75 -1.43 6.57 16.65
N ALA A 76 -1.08 7.70 16.06
CA ALA A 76 -1.84 8.31 14.96
C ALA A 76 -1.86 7.41 13.71
N LEU A 77 -0.71 6.83 13.36
CA LEU A 77 -0.61 5.88 12.25
C LEU A 77 -1.41 4.61 12.50
N GLU A 78 -1.37 4.06 13.72
CA GLU A 78 -2.15 2.87 14.04
C GLU A 78 -3.66 3.15 13.96
N ALA A 79 -4.11 4.33 14.40
CA ALA A 79 -5.50 4.76 14.20
C ALA A 79 -5.87 4.87 12.71
N GLN A 80 -4.98 5.43 11.88
CA GLN A 80 -5.19 5.53 10.44
C GLN A 80 -5.19 4.16 9.74
N ARG A 81 -4.43 3.18 10.24
CA ARG A 81 -4.45 1.81 9.73
C ARG A 81 -5.78 1.11 9.99
N GLN A 82 -6.43 1.42 11.11
CA GLN A 82 -7.77 0.89 11.41
C GLN A 82 -8.86 1.53 10.56
N ASN A 83 -8.67 2.79 10.14
CA ASN A 83 -9.60 3.51 9.28
C ASN A 83 -8.85 4.26 8.15
N PRO A 84 -8.48 3.56 7.07
CA PRO A 84 -7.72 4.16 5.99
C PRO A 84 -8.56 5.18 5.23
N GLN A 85 -7.97 6.34 4.96
CA GLN A 85 -8.61 7.35 4.12
C GLN A 85 -8.71 6.84 2.68
N SER A 86 -9.92 6.52 2.23
CA SER A 86 -10.20 6.23 0.83
C SER A 86 -10.48 7.52 0.07
N PHE A 87 -9.82 7.72 -1.07
CA PHE A 87 -10.16 8.80 -1.99
C PHE A 87 -11.06 8.25 -3.10
N PRO A 88 -12.13 8.97 -3.49
CA PRO A 88 -12.94 8.55 -4.62
C PRO A 88 -12.06 8.55 -5.88
N LEU A 89 -12.14 7.47 -6.66
CA LEU A 89 -11.50 7.43 -7.96
C LEU A 89 -12.15 8.49 -8.86
N LYS A 90 -11.33 9.25 -9.58
CA LYS A 90 -11.85 10.17 -10.60
C LYS A 90 -12.60 9.36 -11.66
N PRO A 91 -13.83 9.75 -12.05
CA PRO A 91 -14.57 9.03 -13.07
C PRO A 91 -13.79 9.04 -14.39
N ASN A 92 -13.76 7.88 -15.06
CA ASN A 92 -13.02 7.68 -16.29
C ASN A 92 -13.90 8.06 -17.51
N THR A 93 -13.55 9.15 -18.17
CA THR A 93 -14.24 9.66 -19.36
C THR A 93 -14.17 8.71 -20.57
N PHE A 94 -13.21 7.77 -20.59
CA PHE A 94 -13.08 6.80 -21.68
C PHE A 94 -14.11 5.65 -21.62
N ILE A 95 -14.76 5.43 -20.47
CA ILE A 95 -15.73 4.34 -20.27
C ILE A 95 -17.17 4.87 -20.32
N ASP A 96 -17.39 6.11 -19.88
CA ASP A 96 -18.73 6.74 -19.82
C ASP A 96 -19.39 6.93 -21.20
N GLY A 97 -18.59 7.09 -22.26
CA GLY A 97 -19.10 7.23 -23.64
C GLY A 97 -19.61 5.94 -24.28
N MET A 98 -19.30 4.76 -23.72
CA MET A 98 -19.71 3.46 -24.29
C MET A 98 -21.03 2.91 -23.72
N MET A 99 -21.59 3.55 -22.70
CA MET A 99 -22.82 3.09 -22.03
C MET A 99 -24.12 3.71 -22.63
N PHE A 100 -24.01 4.69 -23.53
CA PHE A 100 -25.16 5.44 -24.10
C PHE A 100 -25.52 5.08 -25.56
N GLN A 101 -25.04 3.94 -26.08
CA GLN A 101 -25.44 3.42 -27.38
C GLN A 101 -25.99 2.00 -27.26
N ARG A 102 -27.24 1.87 -26.80
CA ARG A 102 -28.12 0.73 -27.08
C ARG A 102 -29.55 1.22 -27.23
#